data_AF-A0A7W1HSJ8-F1
#
_entry.id   AF-A0A7W1HSJ8-F1
#
_cell.length_a   1.000
_cell.length_b   1.000
_cell.length_c   1.000
_cell.angle_alpha   90.00
_cell.angle_beta   90.00
_cell.angle_gamma   90.00
#
_symmetry.space_group_name_H-M   'P 1'
#
loop_
_entity.id
_entity.type
_entity.pdbx_description
1 polymer ?
#
loop_
_entity_poly.entity_id
_entity_poly.type
_entity_poly.pdbx_seq_one_letter_code
_entity_poly.pdbx_strand_id
1 'polypeptide(L)'
;MSTSSNLSAADIAERVRAAVKDGRIKADESDSWTDLLSENPNHADLLEQLAAVPGLNDEPTNLSAVSVPSYTNMSAGDYRQHLPASAPKLFDAGDLPLTTASGLDVDLLRQVPWQARPAVARAKTYAEAHELVTKYSGELGQIQADFDAVSGGDLFGDVMDYENRIEEWGTWEATDAEARQLTGGPSDLMKKQMAQFAEVNKSRKNQGNPGDFFPYDTDPLNVFSKRHGNYQRFGGK
;
A
#
# COMPACT_ATOMS: atom_id res chain seq x y z
N MET A 1 11.73 32.68 32.32
CA MET A 1 10.98 31.68 33.12
C MET A 1 10.82 30.45 32.24
N SER A 2 11.61 29.41 32.45
CA SER A 2 11.47 28.15 31.71
C SER A 2 10.31 27.37 32.32
N THR A 3 9.26 27.15 31.55
CA THR A 3 8.17 26.25 31.92
C THR A 3 8.74 24.83 31.89
N SER A 4 9.04 24.27 33.07
CA SER A 4 9.32 22.83 33.18
C SER A 4 8.02 22.09 32.89
N SER A 5 7.88 21.61 31.66
CA SER A 5 6.76 20.77 31.26
C SER A 5 6.83 19.47 32.07
N ASN A 6 5.82 19.21 32.89
CA ASN A 6 5.67 17.93 33.58
C ASN A 6 5.40 16.84 32.52
N LEU A 7 6.44 16.15 32.08
CA LEU A 7 6.31 14.97 31.23
C LEU A 7 5.66 13.84 32.03
N SER A 8 4.67 13.18 31.46
CA SER A 8 4.04 12.01 32.07
C SER A 8 4.94 10.78 31.94
N ALA A 9 4.70 9.76 32.77
CA ALA A 9 5.39 8.47 32.64
C ALA A 9 5.23 7.84 31.24
N ALA A 10 4.08 8.09 30.60
CA ALA A 10 3.81 7.61 29.24
C ALA A 10 4.72 8.29 28.21
N ASP A 11 4.91 9.62 28.32
CA ASP A 11 5.79 10.38 27.42
C ASP A 11 7.25 9.95 27.57
N ILE A 12 7.68 9.64 28.80
CA ILE A 12 9.02 9.14 29.08
C ILE A 12 9.20 7.74 28.47
N ALA A 13 8.24 6.84 28.64
CA ALA A 13 8.29 5.50 28.06
C ALA A 13 8.34 5.54 26.52
N GLU A 14 7.58 6.44 25.89
CA GLU A 14 7.59 6.62 24.44
C GLU A 14 8.95 7.13 23.93
N ARG A 15 9.57 8.07 24.65
CA ARG A 15 10.92 8.55 24.34
C ARG A 15 11.98 7.45 24.45
N VAL A 16 11.90 6.60 25.47
CA VAL A 16 12.83 5.47 25.62
C VAL A 16 12.68 4.48 24.46
N ARG A 17 11.44 4.14 24.07
CA ARG A 17 11.20 3.26 22.90
C ARG A 17 11.74 3.85 21.60
N ALA A 18 11.56 5.16 21.39
CA ALA A 18 12.13 5.83 20.23
C ALA A 18 13.66 5.76 20.21
N ALA A 19 14.32 5.99 21.36
CA ALA A 19 15.76 5.90 21.48
C ALA A 19 16.30 4.47 21.24
N VAL A 20 15.56 3.43 21.66
CA VAL A 20 15.90 2.03 21.36
C VAL A 20 15.77 1.73 19.87
N LYS A 21 14.69 2.21 19.22
CA LYS A 21 14.49 2.04 17.77
C LYS A 21 15.59 2.70 16.94
N ASP A 22 16.10 3.84 17.41
CA ASP A 22 17.21 4.57 16.79
C ASP A 22 18.59 3.97 17.11
N GLY A 23 18.66 2.90 17.93
CA GLY A 23 19.92 2.26 18.35
C GLY A 23 20.75 3.07 19.34
N ARG A 24 20.16 4.11 19.96
CA ARG A 24 20.82 4.96 20.97
C ARG A 24 20.86 4.32 22.36
N ILE A 25 19.87 3.47 22.65
CA ILE A 25 19.81 2.63 23.85
C ILE A 25 19.79 1.18 23.37
N LYS A 26 20.55 0.29 24.02
CA LYS A 26 20.53 -1.13 23.64
C LYS A 26 19.20 -1.76 24.09
N ALA A 27 18.72 -2.73 23.32
CA ALA A 27 17.42 -3.36 23.61
C ALA A 27 17.38 -4.06 24.98
N ASP A 28 18.51 -4.60 25.45
CA ASP A 28 18.65 -5.21 26.78
C ASP A 28 18.63 -4.20 27.94
N GLU A 29 18.87 -2.92 27.65
CA GLU A 29 18.74 -1.83 28.63
C GLU A 29 17.30 -1.30 28.72
N SER A 30 16.47 -1.51 27.68
CA SER A 30 15.08 -1.03 27.63
C SER A 30 14.21 -1.60 28.75
N ASP A 31 14.35 -2.89 29.05
CA ASP A 31 13.55 -3.57 30.07
C ASP A 31 13.90 -3.07 31.48
N SER A 32 15.18 -2.75 31.71
CA SER A 32 15.67 -2.13 32.94
C SER A 32 15.07 -0.73 33.15
N TRP A 33 14.91 0.05 32.08
CA TRP A 33 14.26 1.37 32.17
C TRP A 33 12.76 1.27 32.48
N THR A 34 12.06 0.29 31.93
CA THR A 34 10.64 0.07 32.26
C THR A 34 10.44 -0.39 33.70
N ASP A 35 11.34 -1.23 34.22
CA ASP A 35 11.30 -1.67 35.61
C ASP A 35 11.59 -0.49 36.56
N LEU A 36 12.61 0.32 36.28
CA LEU A 36 12.94 1.53 37.05
C LEU A 36 11.82 2.59 37.06
N LEU A 37 11.09 2.73 35.95
CA LEU A 37 9.93 3.62 35.85
C LEU A 37 8.73 3.10 36.67
N SER A 38 8.62 1.79 36.86
CA SER A 38 7.56 1.17 37.67
C SER A 38 7.85 1.23 39.17
N GLU A 39 9.12 1.22 39.56
CA GLU A 39 9.55 1.22 40.97
C GLU A 39 9.61 2.63 41.60
N ASN A 40 9.71 3.69 40.79
CA ASN A 40 9.81 5.07 41.28
C ASN A 40 8.62 5.95 40.85
N PRO A 41 7.61 6.16 41.72
CA PRO A 41 6.44 6.99 41.41
C PRO A 41 6.74 8.50 41.40
N ASN A 42 7.90 8.93 41.89
CA ASN A 42 8.35 10.32 41.83
C ASN A 42 9.37 10.48 40.69
N HIS A 43 8.90 10.90 39.51
CA HIS A 43 9.68 10.98 38.27
C HIS A 43 10.81 12.03 38.24
N ALA A 44 10.98 12.84 39.29
CA ALA A 44 11.92 13.96 39.29
C ALA A 44 13.40 13.50 39.19
N ASP A 45 13.79 12.49 39.98
CA ASP A 45 15.18 12.00 40.00
C ASP A 45 15.53 11.22 38.72
N LEU A 46 14.54 10.58 38.09
CA LEU A 46 14.70 9.89 36.80
C LEU A 46 14.86 10.88 35.65
N LEU A 47 14.19 12.03 35.70
CA LEU A 47 14.36 13.08 34.68
C LEU A 47 15.77 13.68 34.73
N GLU A 48 16.38 13.81 35.91
CA GLU A 48 17.78 14.28 36.04
C GLU A 48 18.79 13.25 35.52
N GLN A 49 18.56 11.96 35.79
CA GLN A 49 19.40 10.88 35.24
C GLN A 49 19.24 10.72 33.73
N LEU A 50 18.01 10.83 33.22
CA LEU A 50 17.70 10.79 31.79
C LEU A 50 18.31 12.00 31.06
N ALA A 51 18.34 13.17 31.71
CA ALA A 51 18.99 14.37 31.21
C ALA A 51 20.54 14.26 31.20
N ALA A 52 21.12 13.38 32.01
CA ALA A 52 22.55 13.11 32.03
C ALA A 52 23.01 12.13 30.93
N VAL A 53 22.08 11.46 30.22
CA VAL A 53 22.41 10.60 29.07
C VAL A 53 22.86 11.48 27.89
N PRO A 54 24.13 11.39 27.46
CA PRO A 54 24.64 12.17 26.33
C PRO A 54 23.83 11.85 25.06
N GLY A 55 23.31 12.87 24.37
CA GLY A 55 22.54 12.67 23.14
C GLY A 55 21.02 12.50 23.30
N LEU A 56 20.49 12.53 24.53
CA LEU A 56 19.03 12.47 24.77
C LEU A 56 18.37 13.86 24.87
N ASN A 57 19.14 14.85 25.33
CA ASN A 57 18.76 16.27 25.38
C ASN A 57 19.21 17.07 24.16
N ASP A 58 20.02 16.47 23.29
CA ASP A 58 20.18 16.99 21.95
C ASP A 58 18.79 16.88 21.33
N GLU A 59 18.09 18.02 21.20
CA GLU A 59 16.97 18.10 20.25
C GLU A 59 17.43 17.37 19.01
N PRO A 60 16.62 16.44 18.45
CA PRO A 60 17.00 15.69 17.26
C PRO A 60 17.36 16.68 16.16
N THR A 61 18.65 17.01 16.06
CA THR A 61 19.13 18.20 15.34
C THR A 61 19.19 17.93 13.84
N ASN A 62 18.69 16.78 13.40
CA ASN A 62 18.62 16.47 11.99
C ASN A 62 17.57 15.41 11.64
N LEU A 63 16.35 15.58 12.14
CA LEU A 63 15.17 15.15 11.36
C LEU A 63 14.63 16.30 10.48
N SER A 64 15.17 17.52 10.65
CA SER A 64 14.81 18.72 9.90
C SER A 64 15.30 18.74 8.45
N ALA A 65 16.11 17.78 8.00
CA ALA A 65 16.53 17.67 6.60
C ALA A 65 15.57 16.84 5.74
N VAL A 66 14.65 16.09 6.34
CA VAL A 66 13.40 15.77 5.65
C VAL A 66 12.48 16.91 6.03
N SER A 67 12.36 17.89 5.14
CA SER A 67 11.31 18.89 5.22
C SER A 67 9.98 18.14 5.08
N VAL A 68 9.49 17.55 6.17
CA VAL A 68 8.13 17.07 6.28
C VAL A 68 7.32 18.35 6.51
N PRO A 69 6.60 18.87 5.49
CA PRO A 69 5.75 20.04 5.69
C PRO A 69 4.88 19.87 6.94
N SER A 70 5.03 20.80 7.87
CA SER A 70 4.23 20.83 9.09
C SER A 70 2.81 21.26 8.70
N TYR A 71 1.92 20.29 8.52
CA TYR A 71 0.53 20.51 8.10
C TYR A 71 -0.42 20.89 9.23
N THR A 72 0.07 21.01 10.47
CA THR A 72 -0.76 21.15 11.68
C THR A 72 -1.52 22.49 11.80
N ASN A 73 -1.29 23.44 10.89
CA ASN A 73 -1.96 24.75 10.88
C ASN A 73 -2.57 25.16 9.52
N MET A 74 -2.70 24.24 8.56
CA MET A 74 -3.33 24.57 7.27
C MET A 74 -4.86 24.60 7.41
N SER A 75 -5.47 25.69 6.94
CA SER A 75 -6.93 25.85 6.87
C SER A 75 -7.54 24.85 5.90
N ALA A 76 -8.84 24.58 6.01
CA ALA A 76 -9.53 23.67 5.11
C ALA A 76 -9.51 23.99 3.62
N GLY A 77 -9.21 25.23 3.30
CA GLY A 77 -8.97 25.65 1.92
C GLY A 77 -7.56 25.31 1.40
N ASP A 78 -6.56 25.20 2.27
CA ASP A 78 -5.15 25.20 1.87
C ASP A 78 -4.63 23.81 1.49
N TYR A 79 -5.18 22.73 2.05
CA TYR A 79 -4.76 21.37 1.68
C TYR A 79 -5.04 21.03 0.21
N ARG A 80 -6.10 21.62 -0.37
CA ARG A 80 -6.46 21.41 -1.78
C ARG A 80 -5.43 21.93 -2.78
N GLN A 81 -4.54 22.84 -2.38
CA GLN A 81 -3.54 23.41 -3.29
C GLN A 81 -2.30 22.52 -3.43
N HIS A 82 -2.10 21.57 -2.51
CA HIS A 82 -0.94 20.68 -2.51
C HIS A 82 -1.25 19.25 -2.94
N LEU A 83 -2.52 18.87 -3.01
CA LEU A 83 -2.93 17.63 -3.64
C LEU A 83 -2.82 17.78 -5.16
N PRO A 84 -2.27 16.79 -5.90
CA PRO A 84 -2.34 16.81 -7.34
C PRO A 84 -3.82 16.86 -7.74
N ALA A 85 -4.22 18.00 -8.33
CA ALA A 85 -5.62 18.39 -8.51
C ALA A 85 -6.40 17.48 -9.49
N SER A 86 -5.75 16.49 -10.09
CA SER A 86 -6.35 15.51 -10.97
C SER A 86 -5.73 14.16 -10.69
N ALA A 87 -6.58 13.12 -10.62
CA ALA A 87 -6.12 11.74 -10.72
C ALA A 87 -5.14 11.64 -11.90
N PRO A 88 -4.01 10.94 -11.73
CA PRO A 88 -3.16 10.63 -12.86
C PRO A 88 -4.00 10.00 -13.98
N LYS A 89 -3.60 10.24 -15.22
CA LYS A 89 -4.29 9.72 -16.40
C LYS A 89 -3.27 8.92 -17.17
N LEU A 90 -2.80 7.83 -16.59
CA LEU A 90 -1.84 6.99 -17.29
C LEU A 90 -2.56 6.10 -18.31
N PHE A 91 -3.84 5.82 -18.09
CA PHE A 91 -4.66 5.06 -19.04
C PHE A 91 -5.98 5.78 -19.37
N ASP A 92 -6.23 6.02 -20.65
CA ASP A 92 -7.48 6.61 -21.17
C ASP A 92 -8.76 5.87 -20.71
N ALA A 93 -8.64 4.60 -20.30
CA ALA A 93 -9.73 3.76 -19.77
C ALA A 93 -9.96 3.90 -18.24
N GLY A 94 -9.15 4.73 -17.57
CA GLY A 94 -9.09 4.89 -16.12
C GLY A 94 -7.91 4.11 -15.51
N ASP A 95 -7.26 4.72 -14.52
CA ASP A 95 -6.16 4.14 -13.76
C ASP A 95 -6.62 3.00 -12.86
N LEU A 96 -6.86 1.86 -13.48
CA LEU A 96 -7.26 0.62 -12.81
C LEU A 96 -6.27 -0.50 -13.13
N PRO A 97 -5.85 -1.29 -12.13
CA PRO A 97 -5.02 -2.45 -12.35
C PRO A 97 -5.79 -3.53 -13.12
N LEU A 98 -5.08 -4.41 -13.84
CA LEU A 98 -5.71 -5.53 -14.54
C LEU A 98 -6.42 -6.51 -13.58
N THR A 99 -5.87 -6.68 -12.38
CA THR A 99 -6.39 -7.54 -11.31
C THR A 99 -6.13 -6.93 -9.94
N THR A 100 -6.89 -7.36 -8.93
CA THR A 100 -6.63 -7.05 -7.51
C THR A 100 -6.04 -8.26 -6.81
N ALA A 101 -5.23 -8.06 -5.78
CA ALA A 101 -4.62 -9.15 -5.01
C ALA A 101 -5.66 -9.98 -4.24
N SER A 102 -6.76 -9.35 -3.81
CA SER A 102 -7.87 -9.96 -3.09
C SER A 102 -8.85 -10.72 -4.01
N GLY A 103 -8.77 -10.54 -5.33
CA GLY A 103 -9.79 -11.01 -6.27
C GLY A 103 -11.08 -10.17 -6.29
N LEU A 104 -11.08 -8.99 -5.63
CA LEU A 104 -12.11 -7.97 -5.77
C LEU A 104 -12.24 -7.54 -7.24
N ASP A 105 -13.48 -7.35 -7.71
CA ASP A 105 -13.74 -6.81 -9.04
C ASP A 105 -13.08 -5.43 -9.21
N VAL A 106 -12.32 -5.27 -10.29
CA VAL A 106 -11.59 -4.06 -10.63
C VAL A 106 -12.53 -2.88 -10.84
N ASP A 107 -13.75 -3.11 -11.34
CA ASP A 107 -14.72 -2.04 -11.56
C ASP A 107 -15.21 -1.39 -10.26
N LEU A 108 -15.14 -2.09 -9.12
CA LEU A 108 -15.45 -1.52 -7.81
C LEU A 108 -14.45 -0.42 -7.41
N LEU A 109 -13.20 -0.48 -7.91
CA LEU A 109 -12.20 0.55 -7.66
C LEU A 109 -12.59 1.91 -8.27
N ARG A 110 -13.48 1.95 -9.26
CA ARG A 110 -14.00 3.22 -9.82
C ARG A 110 -14.84 4.00 -8.81
N GLN A 111 -15.39 3.31 -7.82
CA GLN A 111 -16.26 3.90 -6.80
C GLN A 111 -15.47 4.53 -5.65
N VAL A 112 -14.17 4.24 -5.56
CA VAL A 112 -13.28 4.85 -4.57
C VAL A 112 -12.43 5.97 -5.19
N PRO A 113 -12.07 6.99 -4.38
CA PRO A 113 -11.05 7.99 -4.71
C PRO A 113 -9.77 7.36 -5.23
N TRP A 114 -9.12 8.01 -6.19
CA TRP A 114 -7.93 7.45 -6.84
C TRP A 114 -6.80 7.18 -5.85
N GLN A 115 -6.65 7.99 -4.80
CA GLN A 115 -5.65 7.82 -3.75
C GLN A 115 -5.79 6.50 -2.99
N ALA A 116 -7.02 6.01 -2.83
CA ALA A 116 -7.30 4.78 -2.12
C ALA A 116 -7.21 3.53 -3.02
N ARG A 117 -7.24 3.69 -4.35
CA ARG A 117 -7.25 2.55 -5.29
C ARG A 117 -6.03 1.64 -5.15
N PRO A 118 -4.78 2.15 -5.04
CA PRO A 118 -3.62 1.29 -4.85
C PRO A 118 -3.74 0.44 -3.58
N ALA A 119 -4.16 1.04 -2.47
CA ALA A 119 -4.33 0.34 -1.20
C ALA A 119 -5.40 -0.77 -1.31
N VAL A 120 -6.56 -0.46 -1.88
CA VAL A 120 -7.64 -1.45 -2.10
C VAL A 120 -7.17 -2.57 -3.05
N ALA A 121 -6.44 -2.23 -4.12
CA ALA A 121 -5.93 -3.22 -5.06
C ALA A 121 -4.86 -4.14 -4.44
N ARG A 122 -4.07 -3.63 -3.49
CA ARG A 122 -3.03 -4.37 -2.75
C ARG A 122 -3.56 -5.22 -1.60
N ALA A 123 -4.77 -4.95 -1.10
CA ALA A 123 -5.39 -5.72 -0.03
C ALA A 123 -5.36 -7.21 -0.36
N LYS A 124 -4.87 -8.03 0.58
CA LYS A 124 -4.61 -9.46 0.32
C LYS A 124 -5.86 -10.31 0.43
N THR A 125 -6.85 -9.81 1.17
CA THR A 125 -8.09 -10.53 1.43
C THR A 125 -9.29 -9.73 0.95
N TYR A 126 -10.36 -10.42 0.58
CA TYR A 126 -11.60 -9.77 0.16
C TYR A 126 -12.21 -8.91 1.28
N ALA A 127 -12.11 -9.35 2.54
CA ALA A 127 -12.62 -8.62 3.69
C ALA A 127 -11.91 -7.27 3.89
N GLU A 128 -10.57 -7.27 3.83
CA GLU A 128 -9.74 -6.06 3.92
C GLU A 128 -10.05 -5.10 2.75
N ALA A 129 -10.16 -5.63 1.53
CA ALA A 129 -10.51 -4.82 0.36
C ALA A 129 -11.90 -4.17 0.51
N HIS A 130 -12.89 -4.91 1.00
CA HIS A 130 -14.24 -4.40 1.22
C HIS A 130 -14.30 -3.35 2.34
N GLU A 131 -13.51 -3.52 3.41
CA GLU A 131 -13.38 -2.54 4.49
C GLU A 131 -12.83 -1.22 3.95
N LEU A 132 -11.75 -1.26 3.16
CA LEU A 132 -11.17 -0.08 2.52
C LEU A 132 -12.15 0.58 1.54
N VAL A 133 -12.87 -0.21 0.72
CA VAL A 133 -13.92 0.32 -0.15
C VAL A 133 -15.00 1.01 0.66
N THR A 134 -15.46 0.41 1.76
CA THR A 134 -16.49 0.99 2.62
C THR A 134 -15.99 2.30 3.24
N LYS A 135 -14.75 2.32 3.76
CA LYS A 135 -14.10 3.48 4.39
C LYS A 135 -14.02 4.67 3.43
N TYR A 136 -13.64 4.44 2.18
CA TYR A 136 -13.39 5.50 1.20
C TYR A 136 -14.51 5.69 0.17
N SER A 137 -15.61 4.95 0.27
CA SER A 137 -16.81 5.17 -0.55
C SER A 137 -17.67 6.32 -0.01
N GLY A 138 -18.52 6.88 -0.88
CA GLY A 138 -19.51 7.90 -0.50
C GLY A 138 -18.98 9.34 -0.51
N GLU A 139 -19.83 10.27 -0.07
CA GLU A 139 -19.62 11.72 -0.22
C GLU A 139 -18.40 12.24 0.56
N LEU A 140 -18.12 11.65 1.73
CA LEU A 140 -16.97 12.00 2.56
C LEU A 140 -15.70 11.20 2.21
N GLY A 141 -15.84 10.14 1.41
CA GLY A 141 -14.74 9.23 1.09
C GLY A 141 -13.55 9.93 0.43
N GLN A 142 -13.83 10.89 -0.47
CA GLN A 142 -12.79 11.70 -1.11
C GLN A 142 -12.01 12.54 -0.10
N ILE A 143 -12.69 13.20 0.84
CA ILE A 143 -12.04 14.05 1.84
C ILE A 143 -11.15 13.21 2.75
N GLN A 144 -11.64 12.03 3.17
CA GLN A 144 -10.85 11.12 4.00
C GLN A 144 -9.65 10.56 3.24
N ALA A 145 -9.81 10.19 1.98
CA ALA A 145 -8.72 9.68 1.15
C ALA A 145 -7.65 10.77 0.90
N ASP A 146 -8.08 12.01 0.64
CA ASP A 146 -7.18 13.17 0.49
C ASP A 146 -6.38 13.41 1.77
N PHE A 147 -7.04 13.34 2.93
CA PHE A 147 -6.38 13.51 4.23
C PHE A 147 -5.36 12.39 4.49
N ASP A 148 -5.78 11.13 4.37
CA ASP A 148 -4.93 9.95 4.61
C ASP A 148 -3.74 9.87 3.63
N ALA A 149 -3.88 10.46 2.44
CA ALA A 149 -2.82 10.52 1.44
C ALA A 149 -1.74 11.59 1.73
N VAL A 150 -2.05 12.65 2.47
CA VAL A 150 -1.12 13.78 2.70
C VAL A 150 -0.50 13.74 4.10
N SER A 151 -1.26 13.31 5.11
CA SER A 151 -0.86 13.45 6.52
C SER A 151 0.09 12.37 7.03
N GLY A 152 0.82 11.67 6.14
CA GLY A 152 1.55 10.45 6.50
C GLY A 152 0.62 9.32 6.97
N GLY A 153 -0.67 9.39 6.60
CA GLY A 153 -1.68 8.40 6.96
C GLY A 153 -1.54 7.10 6.17
N ASP A 154 -2.54 6.23 6.31
CA ASP A 154 -2.54 4.87 5.76
C ASP A 154 -2.31 4.81 4.24
N LEU A 155 -2.62 5.89 3.50
CA LEU A 155 -2.49 5.96 2.05
C LEU A 155 -1.21 6.67 1.57
N PHE A 156 -0.46 7.35 2.44
CA PHE A 156 0.69 8.16 2.02
C PHE A 156 1.73 7.34 1.27
N GLY A 157 2.15 6.19 1.82
CA GLY A 157 3.12 5.31 1.17
C GLY A 157 2.61 4.70 -0.14
N ASP A 158 1.31 4.42 -0.21
CA ASP A 158 0.63 3.90 -1.40
C ASP A 158 0.60 4.90 -2.55
N VAL A 159 0.25 6.14 -2.25
CA VAL A 159 0.17 7.22 -3.24
C VAL A 159 1.57 7.58 -3.75
N MET A 160 2.55 7.71 -2.85
CA MET A 160 3.94 7.98 -3.23
C MET A 160 4.54 6.87 -4.11
N ASP A 161 4.33 5.58 -3.76
CA ASP A 161 4.78 4.46 -4.59
C ASP A 161 4.14 4.49 -5.98
N TYR A 162 2.85 4.81 -6.02
CA TYR A 162 2.11 4.92 -7.26
C TYR A 162 2.64 6.06 -8.14
N GLU A 163 2.81 7.27 -7.60
CA GLU A 163 3.35 8.42 -8.32
C GLU A 163 4.77 8.16 -8.86
N ASN A 164 5.64 7.56 -8.05
CA ASN A 164 6.99 7.20 -8.48
C ASN A 164 6.96 6.23 -9.68
N ARG A 165 6.10 5.21 -9.64
CA ARG A 165 5.93 4.27 -10.77
C ARG A 165 5.40 4.94 -12.03
N ILE A 166 4.47 5.89 -11.87
CA ILE A 166 3.96 6.70 -12.99
C ILE A 166 5.10 7.48 -13.63
N GLU A 167 5.92 8.15 -12.82
CA GLU A 167 7.07 8.92 -13.29
C GLU A 167 8.09 8.02 -13.99
N GLU A 168 8.44 6.88 -13.39
CA GLU A 168 9.32 5.88 -14.00
C GLU A 168 8.80 5.43 -15.37
N TRP A 169 7.51 5.12 -15.50
CA TRP A 169 6.94 4.73 -16.79
C TRP A 169 6.95 5.85 -17.82
N GLY A 170 6.62 7.08 -17.41
CA GLY A 170 6.69 8.25 -18.29
C GLY A 170 8.10 8.49 -18.84
N THR A 171 9.13 8.28 -18.02
CA THR A 171 10.53 8.41 -18.47
C THR A 171 10.98 7.31 -19.44
N TRP A 172 10.39 6.11 -19.36
CA TRP A 172 10.67 5.01 -20.28
C TRP A 172 10.13 5.28 -21.68
N GLU A 173 8.96 5.91 -21.81
CA GLU A 173 8.43 6.30 -23.12
C GLU A 173 9.26 7.40 -23.79
N ALA A 174 9.74 8.37 -23.01
CA ALA A 174 10.62 9.42 -23.51
C ALA A 174 11.94 8.85 -24.03
N THR A 175 12.54 7.92 -23.29
CA THR A 175 13.79 7.25 -23.70
C THR A 175 13.60 6.31 -24.89
N ASP A 176 12.45 5.63 -25.02
CA ASP A 176 12.15 4.80 -26.21
C ASP A 176 11.84 5.67 -27.45
N ALA A 177 11.17 6.82 -27.27
CA ALA A 177 10.95 7.78 -28.35
C ALA A 177 12.25 8.38 -28.86
N GLU A 178 13.16 8.75 -27.95
CA GLU A 178 14.49 9.27 -28.29
C GLU A 178 15.38 8.18 -28.93
N ALA A 179 15.31 6.94 -28.42
CA ALA A 179 15.96 5.79 -29.03
C ALA A 179 15.43 5.50 -30.44
N ARG A 180 14.12 5.62 -30.69
CA ARG A 180 13.51 5.47 -32.03
C ARG A 180 13.94 6.60 -32.98
N GLN A 181 14.09 7.84 -32.50
CA GLN A 181 14.61 8.94 -33.31
C GLN A 181 16.08 8.75 -33.68
N LEU A 182 16.90 8.23 -32.75
CA LEU A 182 18.32 7.99 -32.98
C LEU A 182 18.60 6.72 -33.82
N THR A 183 17.72 5.72 -33.78
CA THR A 183 17.95 4.42 -34.45
C THR A 183 17.07 4.16 -35.68
N GLY A 184 16.12 5.05 -36.00
CA GLY A 184 15.32 4.97 -37.23
C GLY A 184 14.33 3.78 -37.27
N GLY A 185 13.96 3.21 -36.12
CA GLY A 185 13.06 2.07 -36.02
C GLY A 185 13.09 1.43 -34.63
N PRO A 186 12.28 0.38 -34.36
CA PRO A 186 12.33 -0.32 -33.09
C PRO A 186 13.77 -0.79 -32.82
N SER A 187 14.26 -0.50 -31.62
CA SER A 187 15.65 -0.78 -31.25
C SER A 187 15.99 -2.24 -31.56
N ASP A 188 17.22 -2.51 -32.02
CA ASP A 188 17.62 -3.88 -32.34
C ASP A 188 17.54 -4.83 -31.12
N LEU A 189 17.57 -4.26 -29.91
CA LEU A 189 17.29 -4.98 -28.67
C LEU A 189 15.83 -5.47 -28.62
N MET A 190 14.87 -4.61 -28.98
CA MET A 190 13.45 -4.94 -29.02
C MET A 190 13.12 -5.92 -30.14
N LYS A 191 13.76 -5.81 -31.30
CA LYS A 191 13.67 -6.82 -32.37
C LYS A 191 14.21 -8.18 -31.90
N LYS A 192 15.33 -8.20 -31.18
CA LYS A 192 15.89 -9.44 -30.60
C LYS A 192 14.97 -10.04 -29.55
N GLN A 193 14.42 -9.23 -28.65
CA GLN A 193 13.46 -9.71 -27.65
C GLN A 193 12.17 -10.26 -28.30
N MET A 194 11.61 -9.57 -29.30
CA MET A 194 10.43 -10.05 -30.03
C MET A 194 10.71 -11.34 -30.80
N ALA A 195 11.88 -11.47 -31.44
CA ALA A 195 12.30 -12.71 -32.09
C ALA A 195 12.42 -13.85 -31.07
N GLN A 196 12.98 -13.57 -29.89
CA GLN A 196 13.13 -14.55 -28.81
C GLN A 196 11.77 -15.02 -28.26
N PHE A 197 10.81 -14.12 -28.09
CA PHE A 197 9.43 -14.49 -27.71
C PHE A 197 8.72 -15.33 -28.79
N ALA A 198 8.93 -15.01 -30.07
CA ALA A 198 8.37 -15.79 -31.17
C ALA A 198 8.95 -17.21 -31.23
N GLU A 199 10.25 -17.38 -30.96
CA GLU A 199 10.95 -18.67 -30.90
C GLU A 199 10.42 -19.55 -29.75
N VAL A 200 10.23 -18.96 -28.56
CA VAL A 200 9.70 -19.64 -27.38
C VAL A 200 8.26 -20.10 -27.61
N ASN A 201 7.42 -19.26 -28.23
CA ASN A 201 6.04 -19.62 -28.56
C ASN A 201 5.95 -20.70 -29.65
N LYS A 202 6.85 -20.71 -30.64
CA LYS A 202 6.96 -21.81 -31.61
C LYS A 202 7.36 -23.12 -30.92
N SER A 203 8.29 -23.07 -29.98
CA SER A 203 8.78 -24.24 -29.24
C SER A 203 7.70 -24.85 -28.35
N ARG A 204 6.88 -24.01 -27.70
CA ARG A 204 5.71 -24.47 -26.92
C ARG A 204 4.64 -25.14 -27.79
N LYS A 205 4.36 -24.64 -28.99
CA LYS A 205 3.41 -25.30 -29.92
C LYS A 205 3.89 -26.66 -30.41
N ASN A 206 5.20 -26.87 -30.50
CA ASN A 206 5.77 -28.15 -30.95
C ASN A 206 5.98 -29.17 -29.81
N GLN A 207 5.82 -28.77 -28.54
CA GLN A 207 5.91 -29.65 -27.37
C GLN A 207 4.55 -30.08 -26.80
N GLY A 208 3.44 -29.58 -27.36
CA GLY A 208 2.10 -30.02 -27.02
C GLY A 208 1.74 -31.32 -27.73
N ASN A 209 1.85 -32.44 -27.02
CA ASN A 209 1.25 -33.71 -27.37
C ASN A 209 -0.28 -33.53 -27.55
N PRO A 210 -0.88 -33.76 -28.73
CA PRO A 210 -2.30 -33.52 -28.99
C PRO A 210 -3.26 -34.50 -28.29
N GLY A 211 -2.84 -35.19 -27.22
CA GLY A 211 -3.53 -36.34 -26.64
C GLY A 211 -4.22 -36.14 -25.28
N ASP A 212 -3.85 -35.15 -24.48
CA ASP A 212 -4.34 -35.05 -23.08
C ASP A 212 -5.24 -33.84 -22.84
N PHE A 213 -6.16 -33.58 -23.79
CA PHE A 213 -7.27 -32.67 -23.54
C PHE A 213 -8.40 -33.46 -22.86
N PHE A 214 -8.45 -33.38 -21.53
CA PHE A 214 -9.62 -33.77 -20.76
C PHE A 214 -10.85 -33.06 -21.33
N PRO A 215 -11.94 -33.79 -21.68
CA PRO A 215 -13.18 -33.14 -22.08
C PRO A 215 -13.82 -32.54 -20.82
N TYR A 216 -13.57 -31.26 -20.56
CA TYR A 216 -14.53 -30.47 -19.82
C TYR A 216 -15.71 -30.22 -20.76
N ASP A 217 -16.78 -30.98 -20.55
CA ASP A 217 -18.12 -30.67 -21.04
C ASP A 217 -18.47 -29.23 -20.65
N THR A 218 -18.34 -28.31 -21.60
CA THR A 218 -18.78 -26.92 -21.51
C THR A 218 -20.22 -26.81 -21.99
N ASP A 219 -21.14 -27.55 -21.37
CA ASP A 219 -22.58 -27.31 -21.54
C ASP A 219 -23.20 -26.84 -20.21
N PRO A 220 -23.25 -25.53 -19.95
CA PRO A 220 -23.82 -24.98 -18.71
C PRO A 220 -25.35 -25.11 -18.60
N LEU A 221 -26.04 -25.76 -19.55
CA LEU A 221 -27.50 -25.89 -19.54
C LEU A 221 -28.04 -27.23 -19.02
N ASN A 222 -27.21 -28.18 -18.60
CA ASN A 222 -27.67 -29.53 -18.22
C ASN A 222 -27.64 -29.88 -16.72
N VAL A 223 -27.59 -28.90 -15.82
CA VAL A 223 -27.46 -29.13 -14.37
C VAL A 223 -28.81 -29.40 -13.65
N PHE A 224 -29.95 -29.33 -14.33
CA PHE A 224 -31.27 -29.41 -13.65
C PHE A 224 -32.08 -30.70 -13.78
N SER A 225 -31.61 -31.78 -14.43
CA SER A 225 -32.49 -32.95 -14.69
C SER A 225 -32.12 -34.29 -14.01
N LYS A 226 -31.20 -34.34 -13.03
CA LYS A 226 -30.86 -35.62 -12.35
C LYS A 226 -30.81 -35.56 -10.81
N ARG A 227 -31.86 -35.03 -10.19
CA ARG A 227 -32.22 -35.35 -8.79
C ARG A 227 -33.71 -35.66 -8.64
N HIS A 228 -34.16 -36.76 -9.23
CA HIS A 228 -35.37 -37.45 -8.80
C HIS A 228 -35.07 -38.93 -8.63
N GLY A 229 -34.46 -39.26 -7.48
CA GLY A 229 -34.34 -40.62 -6.98
C GLY A 229 -35.49 -40.92 -6.01
N ASN A 230 -36.35 -41.84 -6.43
CA ASN A 230 -37.06 -42.85 -5.63
C ASN A 230 -37.57 -42.48 -4.22
N TYR A 231 -38.84 -42.09 -4.14
CA TYR A 231 -39.68 -42.47 -3.00
C TYR A 231 -40.28 -43.86 -3.26
N GLN A 232 -39.67 -44.89 -2.69
CA GLN A 232 -40.30 -46.20 -2.55
C GLN A 232 -41.48 -46.08 -1.57
N ARG A 233 -42.68 -46.41 -2.07
CA ARG A 233 -43.89 -46.64 -1.26
C ARG A 233 -43.69 -47.88 -0.38
N PHE A 234 -43.69 -47.70 0.94
CA PHE A 234 -44.05 -48.77 1.86
C PHE A 234 -45.57 -48.87 1.93
N GLY A 235 -46.14 -49.86 1.24
CA GLY A 235 -47.48 -50.35 1.48
C GLY A 235 -47.40 -51.61 2.34
N GLY A 236 -47.65 -51.47 3.64
CA GLY A 236 -47.91 -52.58 4.55
C GLY A 236 -49.41 -52.75 4.74
N LYS A 237 -49.88 -53.99 4.58
CA LYS A 237 -51.24 -54.46 4.84
C LYS A 237 -51.60 -54.39 6.32
#